data_AF-A0A5C4T253-F1
#
_entry.id   AF-A0A5C4T253-F1
#
_cell.length_a   1.000
_cell.length_b   1.000
_cell.length_c   1.000
_cell.angle_alpha   90.00
_cell.angle_beta   90.00
_cell.angle_gamma   90.00
#
_symmetry.space_group_name_H-M   'P 1'
#
loop_
_entity.id
_entity.type
_entity.pdbx_description
1 polymer ?
#
loop_
_entity_poly.entity_id
_entity_poly.type
_entity_poly.pdbx_seq_one_letter_code
_entity_poly.pdbx_strand_id
1 'polypeptide(L)'
;MGKQWDYFHRITEQREHMSVLVDASYSGTAPLPGFTRLLSVVVNLYAIATDKEERDIAQAKLGILERRLEALFSEHIQALYIGRINTETRLEFYYYAEPGGEPHRKLAETVMADYPKYRWVASERDDAEWTFYTYLRPNDIEKLYAKNNILLQSLSQKGDRLDIARDVFHWLRFGSSENLRSAADSAKRLGYSVVNSDMDADKPTYQHTLIISKNQSLGVEVMNESVKELYDLTNTFSGKYEGWGTDIRQKLWRKLKSGINGKRIAYAGLLLLAVALIAVPLIMAKYI
;
A
#
# COMPACT_ATOMS: atom_id res chain seq x y z
N MET A 1 16.03 -15.79 -2.46
CA MET A 1 15.05 -15.24 -1.49
C MET A 1 13.68 -15.21 -2.16
N GLY A 2 12.60 -15.44 -1.43
CA GLY A 2 11.24 -15.31 -1.99
C GLY A 2 10.88 -13.84 -2.21
N LYS A 3 10.06 -13.57 -3.23
CA LYS A 3 9.56 -12.21 -3.50
C LYS A 3 8.68 -11.70 -2.37
N GLN A 4 8.80 -10.42 -2.04
CA GLN A 4 7.96 -9.73 -1.05
C GLN A 4 7.28 -8.55 -1.71
N TRP A 5 5.98 -8.60 -1.93
CA TRP A 5 5.30 -7.56 -2.70
C TRP A 5 4.72 -6.47 -1.80
N ASP A 6 5.11 -5.22 -2.05
CA ASP A 6 4.42 -4.03 -1.55
C ASP A 6 3.47 -3.51 -2.64
N TYR A 7 2.19 -3.29 -2.28
CA TYR A 7 1.19 -2.67 -3.14
C TYR A 7 0.65 -1.41 -2.50
N PHE A 8 0.69 -0.30 -3.22
CA PHE A 8 0.24 1.00 -2.72
C PHE A 8 -0.21 1.93 -3.86
N HIS A 9 -0.85 3.02 -3.48
CA HIS A 9 -1.24 4.07 -4.41
C HIS A 9 -0.38 5.32 -4.20
N ARG A 10 -0.03 5.95 -5.31
CA ARG A 10 0.71 7.21 -5.35
C ARG A 10 -0.04 8.22 -6.21
N ILE A 11 -0.03 9.48 -5.78
CA ILE A 11 -0.48 10.60 -6.59
C ILE A 11 0.76 11.43 -6.90
N THR A 12 1.05 11.64 -8.19
CA THR A 12 2.19 12.46 -8.60
C THR A 12 1.89 13.95 -8.42
N GLU A 13 2.92 14.79 -8.55
CA GLU A 13 2.75 16.25 -8.56
C GLU A 13 1.81 16.71 -9.69
N GLN A 14 1.77 15.99 -10.80
CA GLN A 14 0.87 16.21 -11.94
C GLN A 14 -0.54 15.63 -11.70
N ARG A 15 -0.86 15.20 -10.47
CA ARG A 15 -2.13 14.60 -10.05
C ARG A 15 -2.49 13.32 -10.77
N GLU A 16 -1.49 12.59 -11.26
CA GLU A 16 -1.73 11.28 -11.81
C GLU A 16 -1.82 10.23 -10.72
N HIS A 17 -2.86 9.40 -10.80
CA HIS A 17 -3.06 8.27 -9.91
C HIS A 17 -2.32 7.03 -10.42
N MET A 18 -1.42 6.52 -9.58
CA MET A 18 -0.62 5.34 -9.83
C MET A 18 -0.97 4.26 -8.82
N SER A 19 -1.16 3.03 -9.30
CA SER A 19 -1.11 1.83 -8.47
C SER A 19 0.26 1.19 -8.69
N VAL A 20 1.05 1.08 -7.64
CA VAL A 20 2.42 0.57 -7.70
C VAL A 20 2.48 -0.78 -7.01
N LEU A 21 3.08 -1.76 -7.67
CA LEU A 21 3.44 -3.05 -7.11
C LEU A 21 4.96 -3.17 -7.22
N VAL A 22 5.67 -3.37 -6.11
CA VAL A 22 7.14 -3.42 -6.09
C VAL A 22 7.63 -4.58 -5.22
N ASP A 23 8.66 -5.28 -5.69
CA ASP A 23 9.30 -6.35 -4.93
C ASP A 23 10.22 -5.74 -3.86
N ALA A 24 9.72 -5.70 -2.63
CA ALA A 24 10.42 -5.21 -1.46
C ALA A 24 11.57 -6.11 -1.00
N SER A 25 11.75 -7.31 -1.55
CA SER A 25 12.80 -8.26 -1.14
C SER A 25 14.21 -7.70 -1.29
N TYR A 26 14.41 -6.69 -2.15
CA TYR A 26 15.69 -6.02 -2.35
C TYR A 26 15.95 -4.83 -1.41
N SER A 27 15.06 -4.53 -0.45
CA SER A 27 15.14 -3.32 0.39
C SER A 27 16.48 -3.08 1.09
N GLY A 28 17.18 -4.16 1.45
CA GLY A 28 18.44 -4.10 2.20
C GLY A 28 19.65 -4.61 1.41
N THR A 29 19.45 -4.94 0.14
CA THR A 29 20.49 -5.54 -0.71
C THR A 29 20.65 -4.81 -2.05
N ALA A 30 19.71 -3.93 -2.42
CA ALA A 30 19.87 -3.04 -3.56
C ALA A 30 20.89 -1.92 -3.25
N PRO A 31 21.66 -1.45 -4.24
CA PRO A 31 21.77 -1.99 -5.60
C PRO A 31 22.50 -3.34 -5.63
N LEU A 32 22.14 -4.21 -6.58
CA LEU A 32 22.84 -5.48 -6.78
C LEU A 32 24.03 -5.29 -7.73
N PRO A 33 25.25 -5.78 -7.38
CA PRO A 33 26.40 -5.70 -8.27
C PRO A 33 26.11 -6.30 -9.65
N GLY A 34 26.52 -5.60 -10.70
CA GLY A 34 26.32 -6.01 -12.10
C GLY A 34 24.99 -5.54 -12.71
N PHE A 35 23.92 -5.45 -11.93
CA PHE A 35 22.57 -5.08 -12.40
C PHE A 35 22.40 -3.57 -12.58
N THR A 36 23.08 -3.00 -13.57
CA THR A 36 23.18 -1.54 -13.74
C THR A 36 22.22 -0.95 -14.75
N ARG A 37 21.45 -1.78 -15.48
CA ARG A 37 20.53 -1.32 -16.53
C ARG A 37 19.09 -1.44 -16.06
N LEU A 38 18.37 -0.32 -16.07
CA LEU A 38 16.93 -0.30 -15.88
C LEU A 38 16.25 -0.53 -17.24
N LEU A 39 15.43 -1.58 -17.32
CA LEU A 39 14.60 -1.90 -18.46
C LEU A 39 13.14 -1.60 -18.16
N SER A 40 12.39 -1.18 -19.17
CA SER A 40 10.96 -0.93 -19.05
C SER A 40 10.20 -1.37 -20.29
N VAL A 41 9.00 -1.91 -20.08
CA VAL A 41 8.00 -2.13 -21.12
C VAL A 41 6.75 -1.38 -20.74
N VAL A 42 6.36 -0.40 -21.55
CA VAL A 42 5.19 0.44 -21.33
C VAL A 42 4.13 0.13 -22.38
N VAL A 43 2.93 -0.25 -21.93
CA VAL A 43 1.78 -0.57 -22.77
C VAL A 43 0.72 0.49 -22.56
N ASN A 44 0.24 1.08 -23.65
CA ASN A 44 -0.75 2.13 -23.65
C ASN A 44 -2.17 1.53 -23.72
N LEU A 45 -3.04 1.98 -22.82
CA LEU A 45 -4.41 1.50 -22.64
C LEU A 45 -5.47 2.34 -23.36
N TYR A 46 -5.13 3.48 -24.01
CA TYR A 46 -6.11 4.31 -24.74
C TYR A 46 -6.86 3.54 -25.85
N ALA A 47 -6.32 2.40 -26.28
CA ALA A 47 -6.97 1.52 -27.26
C ALA A 47 -8.05 0.60 -26.65
N ILE A 48 -8.27 0.64 -25.34
CA ILE A 48 -9.17 -0.23 -24.59
C ILE A 48 -10.20 0.62 -23.84
N ALA A 49 -11.45 0.19 -23.96
CA ALA A 49 -12.57 0.48 -23.08
C ALA A 49 -13.38 1.72 -23.42
N THR A 50 -14.33 1.50 -24.33
CA THR A 50 -15.60 2.22 -24.30
C THR A 50 -16.58 1.65 -23.27
N ASP A 51 -16.35 0.44 -22.72
CA ASP A 51 -17.17 -0.15 -21.66
C ASP A 51 -16.39 -0.94 -20.56
N LYS A 52 -17.11 -1.39 -19.54
CA LYS A 52 -16.58 -2.08 -18.34
C LYS A 52 -16.09 -3.50 -18.61
N GLU A 53 -16.68 -4.21 -19.57
CA GLU A 53 -16.36 -5.62 -19.86
C GLU A 53 -15.02 -5.73 -20.58
N GLU A 54 -14.73 -4.79 -21.49
CA GLU A 54 -13.42 -4.68 -22.12
C GLU A 54 -12.30 -4.42 -21.11
N ARG A 55 -12.56 -3.66 -20.05
CA ARG A 55 -11.58 -3.43 -18.97
C ARG A 55 -11.31 -4.69 -18.16
N ASP A 56 -12.34 -5.43 -17.78
CA ASP A 56 -12.19 -6.65 -16.99
C ASP A 56 -11.44 -7.73 -17.79
N ILE A 57 -11.74 -7.85 -19.10
CA ILE A 57 -10.99 -8.71 -20.03
C ILE A 57 -9.56 -8.22 -20.22
N ALA A 58 -9.34 -6.90 -20.33
CA ALA A 58 -8.00 -6.34 -20.41
C ALA A 58 -7.18 -6.70 -19.17
N GLN A 59 -7.77 -6.58 -17.97
CA GLN A 59 -7.13 -6.86 -16.69
C GLN A 59 -6.64 -8.31 -16.57
N ALA A 60 -7.46 -9.28 -16.96
CA ALA A 60 -7.06 -10.70 -17.03
C ALA A 60 -5.92 -10.93 -18.05
N LYS A 61 -5.92 -10.22 -19.17
CA LYS A 61 -4.83 -10.24 -20.15
C LYS A 61 -3.54 -9.62 -19.61
N LEU A 62 -3.61 -8.68 -18.67
CA LEU A 62 -2.41 -8.04 -18.08
C LEU A 62 -1.60 -9.02 -17.25
N GLY A 63 -2.25 -9.84 -16.43
CA GLY A 63 -1.55 -10.84 -15.63
C GLY A 63 -0.83 -11.88 -16.51
N ILE A 64 -1.40 -12.22 -17.67
CA ILE A 64 -0.76 -13.11 -18.65
C ILE A 64 0.43 -12.41 -19.31
N LEU A 65 0.24 -11.16 -19.74
CA LEU A 65 1.28 -10.35 -20.37
C LEU A 65 2.50 -10.19 -19.45
N GLU A 66 2.27 -9.78 -18.21
CA GLU A 66 3.30 -9.61 -17.18
C GLU A 66 4.11 -10.90 -16.98
N ARG A 67 3.45 -12.03 -16.75
CA ARG A 67 4.13 -13.32 -16.55
C ARG A 67 4.95 -13.75 -17.77
N ARG A 68 4.47 -13.48 -18.98
CA ARG A 68 5.20 -13.82 -20.21
C ARG A 68 6.43 -12.94 -20.41
N LEU A 69 6.32 -11.63 -20.19
CA LEU A 69 7.46 -10.72 -20.23
C LEU A 69 8.49 -11.10 -19.16
N GLU A 70 8.04 -11.35 -17.93
CA GLU A 70 8.90 -11.76 -16.83
C GLU A 70 9.65 -13.07 -17.13
N ALA A 71 8.94 -14.11 -17.57
CA ALA A 71 9.55 -15.40 -17.89
C ALA A 71 10.59 -15.25 -19.01
N LEU A 72 10.23 -14.57 -20.10
CA LEU A 72 11.10 -14.41 -21.27
C LEU A 72 12.37 -13.60 -20.93
N PHE A 73 12.21 -12.51 -20.17
CA PHE A 73 13.35 -11.67 -19.80
C PHE A 73 14.24 -12.36 -18.75
N SER A 74 13.65 -13.12 -17.83
CA SER A 74 14.42 -13.93 -16.88
C SER A 74 15.22 -15.03 -17.57
N GLU A 75 14.66 -15.67 -18.60
CA GLU A 75 15.32 -16.75 -19.33
C GLU A 75 16.45 -16.26 -20.26
N HIS A 76 16.20 -15.20 -21.03
CA HIS A 76 17.13 -14.77 -22.08
C HIS A 76 18.20 -13.78 -21.62
N ILE A 77 17.89 -12.93 -20.66
CA ILE A 77 18.76 -11.83 -20.22
C ILE A 77 18.90 -11.75 -18.70
N GLN A 78 18.43 -12.77 -17.98
CA GLN A 78 18.52 -12.88 -16.52
C GLN A 78 17.98 -11.64 -15.79
N ALA A 79 17.03 -10.93 -16.39
CA ALA A 79 16.50 -9.70 -15.81
C ALA A 79 15.68 -9.98 -14.55
N LEU A 80 15.83 -9.11 -13.56
CA LEU A 80 15.11 -9.13 -12.30
C LEU A 80 13.86 -8.27 -12.41
N TYR A 81 12.69 -8.88 -12.37
CA TYR A 81 11.43 -8.15 -12.32
C TYR A 81 11.24 -7.48 -10.96
N ILE A 82 11.27 -6.15 -10.93
CA ILE A 82 11.18 -5.36 -9.69
C ILE A 82 9.78 -4.83 -9.40
N GLY A 83 8.89 -4.76 -10.40
CA GLY A 83 7.54 -4.25 -10.19
C GLY A 83 6.88 -3.61 -11.40
N ARG A 84 5.70 -3.05 -11.14
CA ARG A 84 4.89 -2.36 -12.14
C ARG A 84 4.24 -1.10 -11.60
N ILE A 85 3.98 -0.17 -12.53
CA ILE A 85 3.12 0.99 -12.32
C ILE A 85 1.92 0.84 -13.25
N ASN A 86 0.72 0.90 -12.68
CA ASN A 86 -0.53 0.94 -13.43
C ASN A 86 -1.15 2.32 -13.23
N THR A 87 -1.46 3.01 -14.33
CA THR A 87 -2.30 4.21 -14.32
C THR A 87 -3.55 3.97 -15.13
N GLU A 88 -4.43 4.97 -15.23
CA GLU A 88 -5.64 4.87 -16.06
C GLU A 88 -5.32 4.60 -17.54
N THR A 89 -4.14 5.01 -18.00
CA THR A 89 -3.80 5.07 -19.44
C THR A 89 -2.62 4.20 -19.82
N ARG A 90 -1.90 3.62 -18.84
CA ARG A 90 -0.71 2.81 -19.12
C ARG A 90 -0.44 1.74 -18.08
N LEU A 91 0.29 0.75 -18.53
CA LEU A 91 0.90 -0.29 -17.72
C LEU A 91 2.39 -0.29 -17.99
N GLU A 92 3.16 -0.25 -16.93
CA GLU A 92 4.60 -0.13 -17.02
C GLU A 92 5.22 -1.25 -16.21
N PHE A 93 6.04 -2.08 -16.86
CA PHE A 93 6.76 -3.18 -16.24
C PHE A 93 8.23 -2.84 -16.17
N TYR A 94 8.84 -3.02 -14.99
CA TYR A 94 10.21 -2.60 -14.73
C TYR A 94 11.09 -3.76 -14.30
N TYR A 95 12.32 -3.74 -14.82
CA TYR A 95 13.32 -4.78 -14.58
C TYR A 95 14.71 -4.18 -14.41
N TYR A 96 15.59 -4.86 -13.68
CA TYR A 96 17.04 -4.62 -13.77
C TYR A 96 17.73 -5.78 -14.46
N ALA A 97 18.73 -5.49 -15.29
CA ALA A 97 19.58 -6.48 -15.93
C ALA A 97 21.04 -6.06 -15.87
N GLU A 98 21.93 -7.02 -16.06
CA GLU A 98 23.33 -6.75 -16.36
C GLU A 98 23.47 -6.12 -17.76
N PRO A 99 24.51 -5.31 -18.01
CA PRO A 99 24.79 -4.79 -19.34
C PRO A 99 25.20 -5.92 -20.29
N GLY A 100 24.80 -5.78 -21.56
CA GLY A 100 24.99 -6.84 -22.55
C GLY A 100 23.82 -7.83 -22.59
N GLY A 101 23.83 -8.72 -23.56
CA GLY A 101 22.70 -9.63 -23.83
C GLY A 101 21.82 -9.19 -24.99
N GLU A 102 20.75 -9.95 -25.21
CA GLU A 102 19.79 -9.69 -26.28
C GLU A 102 18.99 -8.40 -25.99
N PRO A 103 18.74 -7.53 -27.00
CA PRO A 103 17.90 -6.37 -26.78
C PRO A 103 16.50 -6.75 -26.26
N HIS A 104 16.17 -6.35 -25.03
CA HIS A 104 14.88 -6.67 -24.39
C HIS A 104 13.66 -6.23 -25.21
N ARG A 105 13.81 -5.21 -26.07
CA ARG A 105 12.79 -4.80 -27.04
C ARG A 105 12.41 -5.94 -28.00
N LYS A 106 13.38 -6.69 -28.53
CA LYS A 106 13.11 -7.83 -29.42
C LYS A 106 12.35 -8.94 -28.71
N LEU A 107 12.73 -9.21 -27.46
CA LEU A 107 12.00 -10.15 -26.60
C LEU A 107 10.56 -9.65 -26.38
N ALA A 108 10.38 -8.38 -26.04
CA ALA A 108 9.05 -7.79 -25.88
C ALA A 108 8.20 -7.87 -27.16
N GLU A 109 8.78 -7.66 -28.35
CA GLU A 109 8.09 -7.81 -29.64
C GLU A 109 7.43 -9.18 -29.79
N THR A 110 8.11 -10.27 -29.37
CA THR A 110 7.55 -11.63 -29.46
C THR A 110 6.28 -11.80 -28.62
N VAL A 111 6.23 -11.18 -27.45
CA VAL A 111 5.06 -11.23 -26.56
C VAL A 111 3.97 -10.29 -27.07
N MET A 112 4.36 -9.10 -27.53
CA MET A 112 3.43 -8.07 -27.99
C MET A 112 2.81 -8.37 -29.35
N ALA A 113 3.38 -9.29 -30.14
CA ALA A 113 2.78 -9.78 -31.39
C ALA A 113 1.37 -10.36 -31.19
N ASP A 114 1.10 -10.95 -30.03
CA ASP A 114 -0.23 -11.47 -29.66
C ASP A 114 -1.24 -10.37 -29.27
N TYR A 115 -0.77 -9.12 -29.17
CA TYR A 115 -1.55 -7.95 -28.73
C TYR A 115 -1.44 -6.78 -29.73
N PRO A 116 -1.76 -6.97 -31.02
CA PRO A 116 -1.51 -5.98 -32.08
C PRO A 116 -2.30 -4.68 -31.92
N LYS A 117 -3.34 -4.65 -31.08
CA LYS A 117 -4.15 -3.46 -30.80
C LYS A 117 -3.46 -2.49 -29.83
N TYR A 118 -2.49 -2.94 -29.04
CA TYR A 118 -1.85 -2.11 -28.04
C TYR A 118 -0.63 -1.41 -28.62
N ARG A 119 -0.56 -0.09 -28.41
CA ARG A 119 0.67 0.66 -28.61
C ARG A 119 1.56 0.43 -27.41
N TRP A 120 2.84 0.19 -27.65
CA TRP A 120 3.79 -0.09 -26.59
C TRP A 120 5.17 0.44 -26.95
N VAL A 121 6.00 0.60 -25.93
CA VAL A 121 7.41 1.00 -26.07
C VAL A 121 8.26 0.23 -25.07
N ALA A 122 9.45 -0.18 -25.50
CA ALA A 122 10.51 -0.72 -24.65
C ALA A 122 11.64 0.29 -24.56
N SER A 123 12.06 0.62 -23.34
CA SER A 123 13.09 1.62 -23.07
C SER A 123 14.08 1.10 -22.05
N GLU A 124 15.33 1.52 -22.18
CA GLU A 124 16.43 1.12 -21.32
C GLU A 124 17.31 2.34 -21.00
N ARG A 125 17.84 2.39 -19.77
CA ARG A 125 18.79 3.41 -19.33
C ARG A 125 19.74 2.86 -18.26
N ASP A 126 20.86 3.54 -18.05
CA ASP A 126 21.73 3.29 -16.90
C ASP A 126 21.07 3.73 -15.59
N ASP A 127 21.16 2.88 -14.58
CA ASP A 127 20.73 3.14 -13.20
C ASP A 127 21.47 2.21 -12.21
N ALA A 128 22.80 2.29 -12.21
CA ALA A 128 23.67 1.46 -11.35
C ALA A 128 23.35 1.57 -9.86
N GLU A 129 22.89 2.74 -9.42
CA GLU A 129 22.56 3.03 -8.03
C GLU A 129 21.12 2.64 -7.66
N TRP A 130 20.37 2.03 -8.59
CA TRP A 130 18.97 1.62 -8.39
C TRP A 130 18.08 2.78 -7.90
N THR A 131 18.32 4.00 -8.42
CA THR A 131 17.59 5.20 -8.04
C THR A 131 16.09 5.06 -8.35
N PHE A 132 15.76 4.39 -9.45
CA PHE A 132 14.38 4.13 -9.82
C PHE A 132 13.69 3.12 -8.89
N TYR A 133 14.42 2.11 -8.42
CA TYR A 133 13.87 1.17 -7.43
C TYR A 133 13.56 1.92 -6.13
N THR A 134 14.46 2.78 -5.68
CA THR A 134 14.22 3.64 -4.50
C THR A 134 12.99 4.52 -4.68
N TYR A 135 12.80 5.10 -5.88
CA TYR A 135 11.58 5.83 -6.21
C TYR A 135 10.33 4.93 -6.16
N LEU A 136 10.38 3.71 -6.71
CA LEU A 136 9.25 2.78 -6.73
C LEU A 136 8.80 2.33 -5.33
N ARG A 137 9.63 2.48 -4.30
CA ARG A 137 9.28 2.10 -2.93
C ARG A 137 8.29 3.09 -2.32
N PRO A 138 7.40 2.60 -1.44
CA PRO A 138 6.48 3.50 -0.75
C PRO A 138 7.25 4.37 0.25
N ASN A 139 6.92 5.65 0.30
CA ASN A 139 7.31 6.53 1.40
C ASN A 139 6.49 6.21 2.66
N ASP A 140 6.80 6.87 3.78
CA ASP A 140 6.20 6.50 5.06
C ASP A 140 4.68 6.74 5.13
N ILE A 141 4.18 7.81 4.51
CA ILE A 141 2.74 8.06 4.46
C ILE A 141 2.02 7.09 3.52
N GLU A 142 2.63 6.72 2.39
CA GLU A 142 2.11 5.71 1.46
C GLU A 142 1.99 4.33 2.13
N LYS A 143 2.95 3.95 2.98
CA LYS A 143 2.85 2.74 3.81
C LYS A 143 1.65 2.79 4.76
N LEU A 144 1.36 3.95 5.34
CA LEU A 144 0.20 4.12 6.23
C LEU A 144 -1.12 4.02 5.45
N TYR A 145 -1.21 4.60 4.26
CA TYR A 145 -2.38 4.46 3.39
C TYR A 145 -2.59 3.02 2.91
N ALA A 146 -1.52 2.32 2.54
CA ALA A 146 -1.60 0.91 2.15
C ALA A 146 -2.16 0.05 3.32
N LYS A 147 -1.67 0.28 4.54
CA LYS A 147 -2.20 -0.37 5.76
C LYS A 147 -3.67 -0.01 6.01
N ASN A 148 -4.03 1.26 5.81
CA ASN A 148 -5.40 1.74 5.97
C ASN A 148 -6.35 0.98 5.02
N ASN A 149 -5.99 0.85 3.75
CA ASN A 149 -6.77 0.11 2.76
C ASN A 149 -6.96 -1.37 3.13
N ILE A 150 -5.91 -2.05 3.59
CA ILE A 150 -5.99 -3.44 4.04
C ILE A 150 -6.97 -3.58 5.22
N LEU A 151 -6.89 -2.67 6.20
CA LEU A 151 -7.76 -2.70 7.36
C LEU A 151 -9.23 -2.44 6.97
N LEU A 152 -9.49 -1.42 6.16
CA LEU A 152 -10.84 -1.09 5.69
C LEU A 152 -11.45 -2.24 4.86
N GLN A 153 -10.67 -2.88 3.99
CA GLN A 153 -11.10 -4.08 3.27
C GLN A 153 -11.44 -5.23 4.23
N SER A 154 -10.61 -5.48 5.24
CA SER A 154 -10.88 -6.51 6.26
C SER A 154 -12.17 -6.24 7.03
N LEU A 155 -12.42 -4.98 7.42
CA LEU A 155 -13.66 -4.56 8.09
C LEU A 155 -14.88 -4.77 7.17
N SER A 156 -14.78 -4.35 5.90
CA SER A 156 -15.84 -4.54 4.91
C SER A 156 -16.17 -6.03 4.68
N GLN A 157 -15.14 -6.88 4.54
CA GLN A 157 -15.30 -8.34 4.41
C GLN A 157 -15.98 -8.97 5.64
N LYS A 158 -15.71 -8.44 6.83
CA LYS A 158 -16.39 -8.82 8.08
C LYS A 158 -17.82 -8.25 8.21
N GLY A 159 -18.28 -7.52 7.20
CA GLY A 159 -19.64 -6.95 7.12
C GLY A 159 -19.83 -5.69 7.94
N ASP A 160 -18.75 -4.96 8.24
CA ASP A 160 -18.80 -3.67 8.90
C ASP A 160 -19.40 -2.57 8.00
N ARG A 161 -20.01 -1.56 8.63
CA ARG A 161 -20.64 -0.42 7.97
C ARG A 161 -19.74 0.81 7.96
N LEU A 162 -18.81 0.87 7.00
CA LEU A 162 -17.79 1.94 6.93
C LEU A 162 -18.39 3.35 6.80
N ASP A 163 -19.62 3.47 6.31
CA ASP A 163 -20.36 4.73 6.16
C ASP A 163 -20.86 5.33 7.48
N ILE A 164 -20.92 4.55 8.55
CA ILE A 164 -21.48 4.99 9.84
C ILE A 164 -20.38 5.60 10.70
N ALA A 165 -20.58 6.87 11.08
CA ALA A 165 -19.71 7.58 11.99
C ALA A 165 -19.62 6.88 13.37
N ARG A 166 -18.39 6.80 13.89
CA ARG A 166 -18.04 6.14 15.14
C ARG A 166 -16.73 6.68 15.67
N ASP A 167 -16.41 6.35 16.92
CA ASP A 167 -15.12 6.72 17.48
C ASP A 167 -14.00 5.92 16.83
N VAL A 168 -13.08 6.66 16.24
CA VAL A 168 -11.83 6.14 15.70
C VAL A 168 -10.72 6.60 16.63
N PHE A 169 -9.99 5.64 17.19
CA PHE A 169 -8.88 5.87 18.10
C PHE A 169 -7.57 5.88 17.33
N HIS A 170 -6.66 6.75 17.72
CA HIS A 170 -5.36 6.95 17.09
C HIS A 170 -4.26 6.93 18.15
N TRP A 171 -3.14 6.27 17.83
CA TRP A 171 -1.98 6.16 18.70
C TRP A 171 -0.82 6.97 18.12
N LEU A 172 -0.32 7.89 18.93
CA LEU A 172 0.82 8.75 18.61
C LEU A 172 1.88 8.55 19.69
N ARG A 173 3.16 8.55 19.32
CA ARG A 173 4.26 8.43 20.27
C ARG A 173 5.25 9.58 20.17
N PHE A 174 5.83 9.97 21.29
CA PHE A 174 6.74 11.11 21.41
C PHE A 174 7.93 10.78 22.31
N GLY A 175 9.09 11.37 21.99
CA GLY A 175 10.30 11.25 22.80
C GLY A 175 10.25 12.06 24.11
N SER A 176 9.44 13.11 24.18
CA SER A 176 9.31 13.97 25.36
C SER A 176 7.85 14.22 25.74
N SER A 177 7.59 14.44 27.03
CA SER A 177 6.28 14.83 27.53
C SER A 177 5.84 16.21 27.03
N GLU A 178 6.78 17.11 26.74
CA GLU A 178 6.51 18.43 26.19
C GLU A 178 5.93 18.33 24.77
N ASN A 179 6.56 17.55 23.90
CA ASN A 179 6.06 17.32 22.54
C ASN A 179 4.69 16.65 22.56
N LEU A 180 4.46 15.70 23.47
CA LEU A 180 3.15 15.08 23.67
C LEU A 180 2.08 16.12 24.02
N ARG A 181 2.36 17.03 24.96
CA ARG A 181 1.40 18.07 25.39
C ARG A 181 1.09 19.03 24.24
N SER A 182 2.11 19.51 23.53
CA SER A 182 1.95 20.39 22.37
C SER A 182 1.16 19.73 21.24
N ALA A 183 1.41 18.44 20.98
CA ALA A 183 0.65 17.66 20.02
C ALA A 183 -0.80 17.44 20.47
N ALA A 184 -1.05 17.16 21.76
CA ALA A 184 -2.40 16.98 22.30
C ALA A 184 -3.25 18.25 22.17
N ASP A 185 -2.69 19.42 22.47
CA ASP A 185 -3.41 20.68 22.33
C ASP A 185 -3.67 21.05 20.87
N SER A 186 -2.75 20.69 19.97
CA SER A 186 -2.94 20.83 18.52
C SER A 186 -4.02 19.88 18.00
N ALA A 187 -4.02 18.62 18.44
CA ALA A 187 -5.04 17.64 18.09
C ALA A 187 -6.45 18.08 18.53
N LYS A 188 -6.59 18.69 19.71
CA LYS A 188 -7.87 19.27 20.17
C LYS A 188 -8.40 20.33 19.21
N ARG A 189 -7.53 21.21 18.70
CA ARG A 189 -7.90 22.24 17.71
C ARG A 189 -8.34 21.66 16.36
N LEU A 190 -7.85 20.45 16.03
CA LEU A 190 -8.24 19.68 14.84
C LEU A 190 -9.51 18.82 15.07
N GLY A 191 -10.15 18.96 16.24
CA GLY A 191 -11.39 18.27 16.58
C GLY A 191 -11.23 16.88 17.18
N TYR A 192 -10.02 16.50 17.62
CA TYR A 192 -9.81 15.24 18.33
C TYR A 192 -10.00 15.40 19.84
N SER A 193 -10.49 14.34 20.49
CA SER A 193 -10.54 14.24 21.95
C SER A 193 -9.37 13.43 22.47
N VAL A 194 -8.71 13.90 23.53
CA VAL A 194 -7.68 13.10 24.22
C VAL A 194 -8.36 12.03 25.06
N VAL A 195 -8.03 10.76 24.80
CA VAL A 195 -8.60 9.60 25.49
C VAL A 195 -7.70 9.15 26.62
N ASN A 196 -6.39 9.07 26.36
CA ASN A 196 -5.39 8.69 27.36
C ASN A 196 -4.02 9.23 26.97
N SER A 197 -3.13 9.34 27.95
CA SER A 197 -1.70 9.55 27.74
C SER A 197 -0.91 8.71 28.75
N ASP A 198 0.13 8.03 28.29
CA ASP A 198 0.92 7.13 29.12
C ASP A 198 2.42 7.28 28.83
N MET A 199 3.27 6.76 29.72
CA MET A 199 4.71 6.68 29.55
C MET A 199 5.19 5.25 29.77
N ASP A 200 5.80 4.70 28.74
CA ASP A 200 6.39 3.37 28.74
C ASP A 200 7.90 3.49 28.99
N ALA A 201 8.30 3.41 30.27
CA ALA A 201 9.68 3.62 30.71
C ALA A 201 10.66 2.56 30.19
N ASP A 202 10.17 1.41 29.72
CA ASP A 202 11.00 0.33 29.19
C ASP A 202 11.44 0.58 27.73
N LYS A 203 10.86 1.60 27.06
CA LYS A 203 11.24 1.95 25.69
C LYS A 203 12.34 3.02 25.65
N PRO A 204 13.46 2.76 24.95
CA PRO A 204 14.57 3.71 24.85
C PRO A 204 14.24 4.95 24.00
N THR A 205 13.24 4.87 23.12
CA THR A 205 12.78 5.98 22.28
C THR A 205 11.26 5.99 22.20
N TYR A 206 10.70 7.18 21.98
CA TYR A 206 9.25 7.37 21.86
C TYR A 206 8.46 6.80 23.06
N GLN A 207 8.95 7.02 24.28
CA GLN A 207 8.38 6.45 25.50
C GLN A 207 6.97 6.99 25.83
N HIS A 208 6.64 8.21 25.41
CA HIS A 208 5.35 8.82 25.70
C HIS A 208 4.31 8.45 24.63
N THR A 209 3.17 7.90 25.04
CA THR A 209 2.06 7.53 24.15
C THR A 209 0.88 8.47 24.38
N LEU A 210 0.32 9.01 23.31
CA LEU A 210 -0.93 9.76 23.30
C LEU A 210 -1.97 8.96 22.53
N ILE A 211 -3.13 8.76 23.14
CA ILE A 211 -4.30 8.15 22.51
C ILE A 211 -5.34 9.24 22.34
N ILE A 212 -5.74 9.51 21.10
CA ILE A 212 -6.80 10.45 20.77
C ILE A 212 -7.92 9.75 20.02
N SER A 213 -9.10 10.36 19.97
CA SER A 213 -10.22 9.87 19.18
C SER A 213 -10.93 10.96 18.40
N LYS A 214 -11.57 10.57 17.30
CA LYS A 214 -12.46 11.42 16.51
C LYS A 214 -13.67 10.61 16.08
N ASN A 215 -14.86 11.20 16.21
CA ASN A 215 -16.08 10.58 15.74
C ASN A 215 -16.22 10.82 14.22
N GLN A 216 -16.02 9.77 13.43
CA GLN A 216 -15.98 9.89 11.97
C GLN A 216 -16.34 8.58 11.27
N SER A 217 -16.70 8.68 9.99
CA SER A 217 -16.88 7.50 9.14
C SER A 217 -15.53 6.86 8.79
N LEU A 218 -15.56 5.62 8.31
CA LEU A 218 -14.39 4.87 7.85
C LEU A 218 -14.27 4.89 6.31
N GLY A 219 -14.76 5.95 5.66
CA GLY A 219 -14.50 6.17 4.24
C GLY A 219 -13.01 6.25 3.96
N VAL A 220 -12.56 5.70 2.83
CA VAL A 220 -11.12 5.61 2.50
C VAL A 220 -10.49 7.00 2.50
N GLU A 221 -11.17 7.97 1.89
CA GLU A 221 -10.74 9.36 1.80
C GLU A 221 -10.65 10.01 3.19
N VAL A 222 -11.71 9.89 4.00
CA VAL A 222 -11.79 10.43 5.36
C VAL A 222 -10.67 9.87 6.25
N MET A 223 -10.40 8.57 6.13
CA MET A 223 -9.37 7.90 6.92
C MET A 223 -7.97 8.26 6.44
N ASN A 224 -7.74 8.37 5.14
CA ASN A 224 -6.45 8.84 4.61
C ASN A 224 -6.19 10.30 5.01
N GLU A 225 -7.20 11.17 4.99
CA GLU A 225 -7.10 12.56 5.47
C GLU A 225 -6.74 12.62 6.95
N SER A 226 -7.42 11.84 7.80
CA SER A 226 -7.12 11.77 9.24
C SER A 226 -5.71 11.26 9.51
N VAL A 227 -5.29 10.20 8.79
CA VAL A 227 -3.94 9.65 8.90
C VAL A 227 -2.90 10.68 8.46
N LYS A 228 -3.15 11.42 7.39
CA LYS A 228 -2.26 12.49 6.91
C LYS A 228 -2.13 13.60 7.94
N GLU A 229 -3.26 14.09 8.43
CA GLU A 229 -3.34 15.16 9.43
C GLU A 229 -2.54 14.81 10.69
N LEU A 230 -2.70 13.58 11.18
CA LEU A 230 -1.98 13.12 12.37
C LEU A 230 -0.51 12.77 12.10
N TYR A 231 -0.17 12.27 10.91
CA TYR A 231 1.21 12.08 10.49
C TYR A 231 1.98 13.40 10.48
N ASP A 232 1.42 14.44 9.84
CA ASP A 232 2.01 15.78 9.78
C ASP A 232 2.11 16.42 11.18
N LEU A 233 1.09 16.21 12.02
CA LEU A 233 1.12 16.62 13.42
C LEU A 233 2.28 15.96 14.17
N THR A 234 2.46 14.65 14.03
CA THR A 234 3.57 13.96 14.71
C THR A 234 4.92 14.45 14.21
N ASN A 235 5.10 14.66 12.90
CA ASN A 235 6.35 15.17 12.35
C ASN A 235 6.71 16.56 12.90
N THR A 236 5.71 17.43 13.06
CA THR A 236 5.89 18.79 13.63
C THR A 236 6.44 18.75 15.05
N PHE A 237 6.07 17.74 15.83
CA PHE A 237 6.46 17.59 17.24
C PHE A 237 7.46 16.43 17.45
N SER A 238 8.24 16.07 16.43
CA SER A 238 9.25 14.99 16.49
C SER A 238 8.70 13.68 17.10
N GLY A 239 7.45 13.37 16.78
CA GLY A 239 6.73 12.18 17.18
C GLY A 239 6.63 11.16 16.07
N LYS A 240 5.83 10.13 16.31
CA LYS A 240 5.54 9.08 15.34
C LYS A 240 4.08 8.65 15.44
N TYR A 241 3.40 8.60 14.31
CA TYR A 241 2.07 8.00 14.20
C TYR A 241 2.18 6.47 14.08
N GLU A 242 1.52 5.74 14.99
CA GLU A 242 1.61 4.27 15.05
C GLU A 242 0.46 3.57 14.32
N GLY A 243 -0.72 4.19 14.29
CA GLY A 243 -1.89 3.62 13.63
C GLY A 243 -3.20 4.03 14.28
N TRP A 244 -4.27 3.36 13.85
CA TRP A 244 -5.63 3.60 14.31
C TRP A 244 -6.41 2.30 14.50
N GLY A 245 -7.56 2.42 15.16
CA GLY A 245 -8.43 1.31 15.52
C GLY A 245 -9.83 1.80 15.87
N THR A 246 -10.80 0.90 15.81
CA THR A 246 -12.20 1.21 16.09
C THR A 246 -12.98 -0.08 16.42
N ASP A 247 -14.18 0.09 16.95
CA ASP A 247 -15.12 -1.01 17.14
C ASP A 247 -15.85 -1.37 15.83
N ILE A 248 -16.14 -2.66 15.64
CA ILE A 248 -16.87 -3.18 14.47
C ILE A 248 -18.39 -2.94 14.64
N ARG A 249 -19.06 -2.38 13.62
CA ARG A 249 -20.51 -2.17 13.56
C ARG A 249 -21.17 -3.07 12.51
N GLN A 250 -21.67 -4.23 12.92
CA GLN A 250 -22.41 -5.15 12.05
C GLN A 250 -23.93 -4.85 11.98
N LYS A 251 -24.57 -5.22 10.87
CA LYS A 251 -26.05 -5.19 10.72
C LYS A 251 -26.75 -6.07 11.79
N LEU A 252 -27.86 -5.60 12.35
CA LEU A 252 -28.60 -6.28 13.44
C LEU A 252 -28.97 -7.75 13.15
N TRP A 253 -29.33 -8.09 11.91
CA TRP A 253 -29.71 -9.47 11.54
C TRP A 253 -28.52 -10.46 11.54
N ARG A 254 -27.29 -9.97 11.37
CA ARG A 254 -26.07 -10.78 11.54
C ARG A 254 -25.73 -11.00 13.01
N LYS A 255 -25.97 -9.99 13.88
CA LYS A 255 -25.91 -10.15 15.35
C LYS A 255 -26.94 -11.17 15.86
N LEU A 256 -28.13 -11.24 15.25
CA LEU A 256 -29.16 -12.23 15.58
C LEU A 256 -28.75 -13.64 15.14
N LYS A 257 -28.15 -13.82 13.95
CA LYS A 257 -27.63 -15.13 13.52
C LYS A 257 -26.44 -15.61 14.35
N SER A 258 -25.55 -14.72 14.81
CA SER A 258 -24.45 -15.09 15.71
C SER A 258 -24.90 -15.31 17.16
N GLY A 259 -25.94 -14.59 17.60
CA GLY A 259 -26.51 -14.72 18.95
C GLY A 259 -27.31 -15.99 19.21
N ILE A 260 -27.78 -16.68 18.16
CA ILE A 260 -28.52 -17.95 18.29
C ILE A 260 -27.58 -19.14 18.59
N ASN A 261 -26.27 -19.04 18.29
CA ASN A 261 -25.31 -20.13 18.51
C ASN A 261 -24.35 -19.93 19.71
N GLY A 262 -24.51 -18.88 20.52
CA GLY A 262 -23.55 -18.61 21.59
C GLY A 262 -24.09 -17.71 22.68
N LYS A 263 -24.77 -18.29 23.67
CA LYS A 263 -24.99 -17.62 24.95
C LYS A 263 -23.64 -17.51 25.69
N ARG A 264 -23.04 -16.32 25.66
CA ARG A 264 -22.45 -15.61 26.82
C ARG A 264 -21.94 -14.24 26.36
N ILE A 265 -22.66 -13.21 26.77
CA ILE A 265 -22.28 -11.80 26.65
C ILE A 265 -21.33 -11.49 27.80
N ALA A 266 -20.14 -10.93 27.53
CA ALA A 266 -19.56 -9.82 28.28
C ALA A 266 -18.24 -9.29 27.62
N TYR A 267 -18.19 -7.96 27.51
CA TYR A 267 -17.04 -7.04 27.32
C TYR A 267 -16.29 -6.91 25.97
N ALA A 268 -16.50 -5.72 25.37
CA ALA A 268 -15.52 -4.83 24.74
C ALA A 268 -14.42 -5.46 23.88
N GLY A 269 -14.74 -5.71 22.61
CA GLY A 269 -13.75 -6.02 21.58
C GLY A 269 -13.16 -4.74 20.97
N LEU A 270 -12.39 -3.98 21.75
CA LEU A 270 -11.52 -2.94 21.22
C LEU A 270 -10.35 -3.66 20.53
N LEU A 271 -10.47 -3.91 19.23
CA LEU A 271 -9.41 -4.53 18.44
C LEU A 271 -8.28 -3.50 18.27
N LEU A 272 -7.32 -3.54 19.20
CA LEU A 272 -6.03 -2.88 19.09
C LEU A 272 -5.25 -3.50 17.93
N LEU A 273 -5.32 -2.89 16.75
CA LEU A 273 -4.37 -3.14 15.65
C LEU A 273 -3.14 -2.25 15.84
N ALA A 274 -2.46 -2.40 16.98
CA ALA A 274 -1.10 -1.92 17.13
C ALA A 274 -0.19 -2.90 16.38
N VAL A 275 0.40 -2.43 15.27
CA VAL A 275 1.14 -3.26 14.32
C VAL A 275 2.43 -3.78 14.96
N ALA A 276 2.39 -5.00 15.49
CA ALA A 276 3.54 -5.89 15.60
C ALA A 276 3.43 -6.91 14.45
N LEU A 277 4.10 -6.64 13.33
CA LEU A 277 4.15 -7.52 12.17
C LEU A 277 5.09 -8.71 12.46
N ILE A 278 4.51 -9.87 12.76
CA ILE A 278 5.17 -11.18 12.57
C ILE A 278 4.32 -11.99 11.58
N ALA A 279 4.94 -12.25 10.44
CA ALA A 279 4.65 -13.21 9.36
C ALA A 279 3.29 -13.94 9.32
N VAL A 280 2.51 -13.71 8.24
CA VAL A 280 1.73 -14.76 7.55
C VAL A 280 1.69 -14.47 6.03
N PRO A 281 1.94 -15.45 5.14
CA PRO A 281 2.07 -15.24 3.70
C PRO A 281 0.75 -15.40 2.91
N LEU A 282 0.70 -14.72 1.75
CA LEU A 282 0.03 -15.08 0.50
C LEU A 282 -1.32 -15.82 0.57
N ILE A 283 -2.43 -15.08 0.52
CA ILE A 283 -3.63 -15.47 -0.25
C ILE A 283 -4.30 -14.20 -0.79
N MET A 284 -3.75 -13.62 -1.87
CA MET A 284 -4.48 -12.69 -2.76
C MET A 284 -3.97 -12.89 -4.19
N ALA A 285 -4.35 -14.01 -4.80
CA ALA A 285 -4.19 -14.28 -6.23
C ALA A 285 -5.38 -15.07 -6.79
N LYS A 286 -6.58 -14.79 -6.27
CA LYS A 286 -7.85 -15.15 -6.88
C LYS A 286 -8.73 -13.92 -6.79
N TYR A 287 -9.18 -13.44 -7.93
CA TYR A 287 -9.86 -12.15 -8.14
C TYR A 287 -8.92 -10.95 -8.10
N ILE A 288 -8.07 -10.85 -9.13
CA ILE A 288 -7.87 -9.68 -10.02
C ILE A 288 -7.07 -10.18 -11.22
#